data_AF-A0A970K1Z7-F1
#
_entry.id   AF-A0A970K1Z7-F1
#
_cell.length_a   1.000
_cell.length_b   1.000
_cell.length_c   1.000
_cell.angle_alpha   90.00
_cell.angle_beta   90.00
_cell.angle_gamma   90.00
#
_symmetry.space_group_name_H-M   'P 1'
#
loop_
_entity.id
_entity.type
_entity.pdbx_description
1 polymer ?
#
loop_
_entity_poly.entity_id
_entity_poly.type
_entity_poly.pdbx_seq_one_letter_code
_entity_poly.pdbx_strand_id
1 'polypeptide(L)'
;IEAPPYHKCLVIGNEVVEFKQKGGNGQLTGCIRGQFKTKVASHKAGTPVKHLKRVYEQFHARPGSMLFYEVAYRTALAYNRGDFDSIYFDGFEAISFCCEDHEDTAGLGWYYMGLFIREVLRYCERTPLIEYSSIPPTLWLARSRMGAWDVPSSCFKHFIDMRCQFNEEIAHRRLFVSQLGWFNLYPPLRGLDFYPNWCKKILYLDDVDYLCSKSIAYQSHMSWQSVNPASLDKFPVMGRYLDHAAWYSRVRERVHFPQSLLDKIKPAKSAYRLVEKDGTYGFEPFERLCGKPYALQGDGSQTSGFNPFAAQKPMVRLEFQHTAAAYDDTKAITLASYQRDKLAVDQPLYHDLTASPVDITGCEALGVWVHGNKSGDYLNIQLQGAPPRQGAGIGDHVIQLDFAGWRYFTLCEHDNGEYEDIDFKYREEDRHIATDVHLRQRRPIRFDRIGHVRVLFSGSSEGVYLSDIRALPVLQTPVVNPSVSDGKNTLTFQGSFLPGHYLEYKPEDNSCLLYDIFGHPTPVDCRGEAPLLPEGAFTLTLGGQADGSYRVKTHLIVSGDPQFA
;
A
#
# COMPACT_ATOMS: atom_id res chain seq x y z
N ILE A 1 26.90 -5.76 17.42
CA ILE A 1 26.80 -5.54 15.96
C ILE A 1 25.53 -6.27 15.48
N GLU A 2 24.38 -5.65 15.71
CA GLU A 2 23.11 -6.04 15.11
C GLU A 2 23.02 -5.33 13.74
N ALA A 3 23.85 -5.78 12.81
CA ALA A 3 23.72 -5.30 11.45
C ALA A 3 22.52 -6.04 10.81
N PRO A 4 21.65 -5.36 10.04
CA PRO A 4 20.58 -6.01 9.31
C PRO A 4 21.17 -7.04 8.32
N PRO A 5 20.39 -7.89 7.62
CA PRO A 5 20.90 -9.08 6.90
C PRO A 5 21.90 -8.85 5.74
N TYR A 6 22.45 -7.64 5.61
CA TYR A 6 23.28 -7.12 4.53
C TYR A 6 24.75 -7.58 4.49
N HIS A 7 25.25 -8.35 5.46
CA HIS A 7 26.67 -8.70 5.55
C HIS A 7 26.95 -10.21 5.56
N LYS A 8 26.35 -10.96 4.64
CA LYS A 8 26.56 -12.41 4.52
C LYS A 8 27.65 -12.81 3.53
N CYS A 9 28.27 -11.86 2.83
CA CYS A 9 29.27 -12.13 1.79
C CYS A 9 30.68 -11.73 2.26
N LEU A 10 31.63 -12.65 2.10
CA LEU A 10 33.04 -12.50 2.43
C LEU A 10 33.89 -12.67 1.18
N VAL A 11 35.01 -11.94 1.13
CA VAL A 11 36.03 -12.08 0.09
C VAL A 11 37.29 -12.63 0.74
N ILE A 12 37.78 -13.76 0.23
CA ILE A 12 39.04 -14.39 0.63
C ILE A 12 39.86 -14.61 -0.65
N GLY A 13 40.96 -13.86 -0.81
CA GLY A 13 41.66 -13.78 -2.09
C GLY A 13 40.72 -13.30 -3.20
N ASN A 14 40.49 -14.15 -4.20
CA ASN A 14 39.57 -13.90 -5.32
C ASN A 14 38.24 -14.69 -5.22
N GLU A 15 38.00 -15.34 -4.09
CA GLU A 15 36.77 -16.10 -3.86
C GLU A 15 35.78 -15.30 -3.03
N VAL A 16 34.52 -15.32 -3.44
CA VAL A 16 33.40 -14.84 -2.62
C VAL A 16 32.72 -16.04 -1.95
N VAL A 17 32.58 -15.96 -0.64
CA VAL A 17 31.91 -16.94 0.21
C VAL A 17 30.71 -16.28 0.87
N GLU A 18 29.52 -16.85 0.70
CA GLU A 18 28.33 -16.43 1.46
C GLU A 18 28.11 -17.36 2.65
N PHE A 19 27.73 -16.84 3.82
CA PHE A 19 27.41 -17.66 4.98
C PHE A 19 25.97 -17.42 5.44
N LYS A 20 25.33 -18.46 6.01
CA LYS A 20 23.92 -18.35 6.46
C LYS A 20 23.81 -17.82 7.88
N GLN A 21 24.70 -18.24 8.77
CA GLN A 21 24.66 -17.95 10.20
C GLN A 21 26.07 -17.78 10.79
N LYS A 22 26.16 -17.05 11.90
CA LYS A 22 27.36 -16.91 12.74
C LYS A 22 27.06 -17.55 14.10
N GLY A 23 27.83 -18.57 14.48
CA GLY A 23 27.72 -19.27 15.76
C GLY A 23 28.34 -18.48 16.92
N GLY A 24 28.11 -18.96 18.15
CA GLY A 24 28.49 -18.27 19.40
C GLY A 24 29.98 -17.95 19.53
N ASN A 25 30.86 -18.76 18.90
CA ASN A 25 32.31 -18.54 18.92
C ASN A 25 32.82 -17.84 17.64
N GLY A 26 31.93 -17.20 16.87
CA GLY A 26 32.27 -16.53 15.61
C GLY A 26 32.44 -17.47 14.41
N GLN A 27 32.21 -18.77 14.57
CA GLN A 27 32.19 -19.73 13.45
C GLN A 27 31.11 -19.36 12.44
N LEU A 28 31.43 -19.41 11.15
CA LEU A 28 30.46 -19.20 10.08
C LEU A 28 29.93 -20.55 9.60
N THR A 29 28.61 -20.70 9.55
CA THR A 29 27.95 -21.94 9.15
C THR A 29 27.08 -21.75 7.91
N GLY A 30 26.88 -22.85 7.17
CA GLY A 30 26.17 -22.83 5.90
C GLY A 30 26.91 -22.05 4.82
N CYS A 31 28.24 -22.13 4.78
CA CYS A 31 29.07 -21.43 3.81
C CYS A 31 28.82 -21.96 2.38
N ILE A 32 28.41 -21.08 1.49
CA ILE A 32 28.28 -21.29 0.06
C ILE A 32 29.49 -20.63 -0.61
N ARG A 33 30.33 -21.46 -1.22
CA ARG A 33 31.61 -21.06 -1.82
C ARG A 33 31.46 -20.78 -3.31
N GLY A 34 32.34 -19.94 -3.86
CA GLY A 34 32.33 -19.61 -5.29
C GLY A 34 31.12 -18.77 -5.72
N GLN A 35 30.58 -17.96 -4.81
CA GLN A 35 29.44 -17.08 -5.11
C GLN A 35 29.77 -16.12 -6.26
N PHE A 36 28.74 -15.74 -7.01
CA PHE A 36 28.86 -14.88 -8.19
C PHE A 36 29.86 -15.42 -9.24
N LYS A 37 29.97 -16.75 -9.34
CA LYS A 37 30.88 -17.47 -10.25
C LYS A 37 32.36 -17.22 -9.96
N THR A 38 32.70 -16.85 -8.73
CA THR A 38 34.11 -16.79 -8.31
C THR A 38 34.71 -18.19 -8.19
N LYS A 39 36.02 -18.30 -8.42
CA LYS A 39 36.71 -19.59 -8.39
C LYS A 39 36.95 -20.03 -6.95
N VAL A 40 36.43 -21.20 -6.60
CA VAL A 40 36.71 -21.87 -5.33
C VAL A 40 38.21 -22.19 -5.24
N ALA A 41 38.87 -21.78 -4.15
CA ALA A 41 40.31 -21.98 -3.97
C ALA A 41 40.67 -22.40 -2.54
N SER A 42 41.76 -23.13 -2.33
CA SER A 42 42.25 -23.37 -0.96
C SER A 42 42.87 -22.08 -0.40
N HIS A 43 42.45 -21.68 0.80
CA HIS A 43 42.96 -20.48 1.48
C HIS A 43 43.85 -20.88 2.66
N LYS A 44 45.01 -20.24 2.80
CA LYS A 44 45.92 -20.51 3.93
C LYS A 44 45.38 -19.88 5.22
N ALA A 45 45.65 -20.51 6.37
CA ALA A 45 45.35 -19.91 7.66
C ALA A 45 46.03 -18.53 7.79
N GLY A 46 45.32 -17.55 8.36
CA GLY A 46 45.77 -16.16 8.46
C GLY A 46 45.55 -15.32 7.18
N THR A 47 45.00 -15.89 6.09
CA THR A 47 44.62 -15.11 4.91
C THR A 47 43.60 -14.04 5.31
N PRO A 48 43.81 -12.75 4.97
CA PRO A 48 42.86 -11.71 5.26
C PRO A 48 41.49 -11.99 4.64
N VAL A 49 40.44 -11.78 5.43
CA VAL A 49 39.05 -11.89 5.00
C VAL A 49 38.44 -10.50 5.01
N LYS A 50 37.80 -10.10 3.91
CA LYS A 50 37.09 -8.82 3.81
C LYS A 50 35.60 -9.06 3.74
N HIS A 51 34.80 -8.20 4.38
CA HIS A 51 33.35 -8.21 4.17
C HIS A 51 33.02 -7.49 2.87
N LEU A 52 32.20 -8.13 2.03
CA LEU A 52 31.62 -7.46 0.87
C LEU A 52 30.32 -6.79 1.33
N LYS A 53 30.37 -5.46 1.50
CA LYS A 53 29.24 -4.68 1.96
C LYS A 53 28.13 -4.66 0.91
N ARG A 54 26.90 -4.90 1.37
CA ARG A 54 25.68 -4.62 0.59
C ARG A 54 24.91 -3.51 1.26
N VAL A 55 24.30 -2.66 0.45
CA VAL A 55 23.29 -1.68 0.88
C VAL A 55 22.11 -1.85 -0.06
N TYR A 56 20.90 -1.91 0.51
CA TYR A 56 19.68 -2.24 -0.24
C TYR A 56 19.79 -3.53 -1.05
N GLU A 57 20.47 -4.54 -0.48
CA GLU A 57 20.73 -5.83 -1.12
C GLU A 57 21.61 -5.74 -2.39
N GLN A 58 22.23 -4.60 -2.69
CA GLN A 58 23.10 -4.42 -3.84
C GLN A 58 24.56 -4.25 -3.43
N PHE A 59 25.49 -4.65 -4.30
CA PHE A 59 26.91 -4.34 -4.15
C PHE A 59 27.20 -2.95 -4.71
N HIS A 60 28.04 -2.21 -4.01
CA HIS A 60 28.41 -0.84 -4.38
C HIS A 60 29.88 -0.78 -4.76
N ALA A 61 30.21 0.00 -5.78
CA ALA A 61 31.59 0.29 -6.11
C ALA A 61 32.21 1.09 -4.96
N ARG A 62 33.49 0.85 -4.66
CA ARG A 62 34.21 1.71 -3.71
C ARG A 62 34.24 3.14 -4.25
N PRO A 63 33.78 4.15 -3.50
CA PRO A 63 33.84 5.54 -3.93
C PRO A 63 35.26 5.94 -4.39
N GLY A 64 35.36 6.62 -5.54
CA GLY A 64 36.64 7.05 -6.12
C GLY A 64 37.49 5.95 -6.80
N SER A 65 37.06 4.69 -6.80
CA SER A 65 37.75 3.62 -7.54
C SER A 65 37.51 3.69 -9.05
N MET A 66 38.33 2.99 -9.85
CA MET A 66 38.08 2.87 -11.30
C MET A 66 36.70 2.30 -11.62
N LEU A 67 36.19 1.35 -10.82
CA LEU A 67 34.84 0.81 -10.99
C LEU A 67 33.76 1.88 -10.75
N PHE A 68 33.97 2.80 -9.81
CA PHE A 68 33.04 3.91 -9.56
C PHE A 68 32.92 4.82 -10.80
N TYR A 69 34.03 5.18 -11.43
CA TYR A 69 34.04 5.99 -12.66
C TYR A 69 33.47 5.22 -13.86
N GLU A 70 33.76 3.92 -13.97
CA GLU A 70 33.19 3.07 -15.00
C GLU A 70 31.66 2.99 -14.87
N VAL A 71 31.12 2.84 -13.66
CA VAL A 71 29.67 2.83 -13.43
C VAL A 71 29.04 4.18 -13.80
N ALA A 72 29.70 5.31 -13.49
CA ALA A 72 29.24 6.63 -13.91
C ALA A 72 29.21 6.76 -15.46
N TYR A 73 30.28 6.37 -16.13
CA TYR A 73 30.37 6.36 -17.59
C TYR A 73 29.31 5.44 -18.24
N ARG A 74 29.13 4.23 -17.71
CA ARG A 74 28.13 3.27 -18.22
C ARG A 74 26.70 3.75 -18.01
N THR A 75 26.43 4.48 -16.92
CA THR A 75 25.13 5.14 -16.70
C THR A 75 24.85 6.16 -17.79
N ALA A 76 25.82 7.03 -18.10
CA ALA A 76 25.69 8.02 -19.17
C ALA A 76 25.54 7.37 -20.56
N LEU A 77 26.28 6.28 -20.82
CA LEU A 77 26.18 5.53 -22.06
C LEU A 77 24.80 4.88 -22.23
N ALA A 78 24.22 4.34 -21.15
CA ALA A 78 22.86 3.81 -21.17
C ALA A 78 21.83 4.91 -21.43
N TYR A 79 22.03 6.08 -20.82
CA TYR A 79 21.22 7.27 -21.06
C TYR A 79 21.24 7.70 -22.53
N ASN A 80 22.43 7.88 -23.12
CA ASN A 80 22.58 8.30 -24.53
C ASN A 80 21.98 7.25 -25.48
N ARG A 81 22.28 5.96 -25.28
CA ARG A 81 21.80 4.88 -26.17
C ARG A 81 20.31 4.64 -26.08
N GLY A 82 19.72 4.87 -24.91
CA GLY A 82 18.29 4.74 -24.70
C GLY A 82 17.48 5.94 -25.17
N ASP A 83 18.15 7.02 -25.61
CA ASP A 83 17.51 8.28 -26.00
C ASP A 83 16.54 8.79 -24.92
N PHE A 84 16.91 8.63 -23.64
CA PHE A 84 16.07 8.98 -22.50
C PHE A 84 16.12 10.47 -22.17
N ASP A 85 15.01 11.04 -21.68
CA ASP A 85 14.95 12.45 -21.27
C ASP A 85 15.33 12.67 -19.79
N SER A 86 15.32 11.61 -18.98
CA SER A 86 15.51 11.73 -17.54
C SER A 86 16.32 10.60 -16.93
N ILE A 87 17.01 10.90 -15.83
CA ILE A 87 17.71 9.93 -14.99
C ILE A 87 17.25 10.12 -13.55
N TYR A 88 16.82 9.04 -12.92
CA TYR A 88 16.55 8.99 -11.48
C TYR A 88 17.56 8.08 -10.78
N PHE A 89 18.31 8.61 -9.81
CA PHE A 89 19.22 7.79 -8.99
C PHE A 89 18.54 7.37 -7.69
N ASP A 90 17.96 6.16 -7.72
CA ASP A 90 17.35 5.52 -6.56
C ASP A 90 18.39 5.05 -5.54
N GLY A 91 18.08 5.18 -4.26
CA GLY A 91 18.96 4.79 -3.15
C GLY A 91 20.33 5.48 -3.17
N PHE A 92 20.45 6.67 -3.77
CA PHE A 92 21.72 7.35 -4.02
C PHE A 92 22.50 7.68 -2.74
N GLU A 93 21.81 7.87 -1.62
CA GLU A 93 22.40 8.02 -0.29
C GLU A 93 23.22 6.80 0.16
N ALA A 94 23.08 5.64 -0.51
CA ALA A 94 23.90 4.46 -0.27
C ALA A 94 25.41 4.71 -0.45
N ILE A 95 25.80 5.68 -1.27
CA ILE A 95 27.19 6.12 -1.41
C ILE A 95 27.74 6.59 -0.06
N SER A 96 26.95 7.35 0.72
CA SER A 96 27.36 7.84 2.04
C SER A 96 27.60 6.70 3.02
N PHE A 97 26.71 5.69 3.05
CA PHE A 97 26.93 4.51 3.89
C PHE A 97 28.21 3.77 3.49
N CYS A 98 28.57 3.74 2.21
CA CYS A 98 29.81 3.10 1.75
C CYS A 98 31.07 3.91 2.11
N CYS A 99 30.94 5.22 2.25
CA CYS A 99 32.04 6.11 2.64
C CYS A 99 32.43 5.98 4.11
N GLU A 100 31.45 5.90 5.03
CA GLU A 100 31.67 5.90 6.49
C GLU A 100 32.58 4.77 6.99
N ASP A 101 32.49 3.59 6.36
CA ASP A 101 33.25 2.40 6.78
C ASP A 101 34.66 2.32 6.20
N HIS A 102 35.03 3.22 5.28
CA HIS A 102 36.31 3.17 4.59
C HIS A 102 37.16 4.38 4.97
N GLU A 103 38.32 4.11 5.56
CA GLU A 103 39.23 5.12 6.13
C GLU A 103 39.51 6.28 5.17
N ASP A 104 39.88 5.98 3.91
CA ASP A 104 40.17 7.00 2.90
C ASP A 104 38.98 7.91 2.50
N THR A 105 37.74 7.49 2.81
CA THR A 105 36.52 8.18 2.35
C THR A 105 35.55 8.54 3.48
N ALA A 106 35.93 8.30 4.73
CA ALA A 106 35.08 8.52 5.89
C ALA A 106 34.58 9.98 5.93
N GLY A 107 33.26 10.15 6.05
CA GLY A 107 32.62 11.48 6.06
C GLY A 107 32.54 12.18 4.69
N LEU A 108 33.05 11.59 3.61
CA LEU A 108 33.06 12.19 2.26
C LEU A 108 31.87 11.77 1.38
N GLY A 109 30.79 11.25 1.97
CA GLY A 109 29.58 10.83 1.23
C GLY A 109 29.06 11.91 0.29
N TRP A 110 28.84 13.13 0.81
CA TRP A 110 28.36 14.28 0.03
C TRP A 110 29.27 14.66 -1.15
N TYR A 111 30.59 14.47 -1.01
CA TYR A 111 31.58 14.74 -2.05
C TYR A 111 31.47 13.69 -3.16
N TYR A 112 31.47 12.41 -2.79
CA TYR A 112 31.41 11.32 -3.77
C TYR A 112 30.07 11.24 -4.49
N MET A 113 28.98 11.64 -3.85
CA MET A 113 27.68 11.82 -4.50
C MET A 113 27.75 12.91 -5.58
N GLY A 114 28.30 14.09 -5.25
CA GLY A 114 28.48 15.16 -6.24
C GLY A 114 29.44 14.78 -7.37
N LEU A 115 30.55 14.12 -7.03
CA LEU A 115 31.52 13.62 -8.00
C LEU A 115 30.89 12.62 -8.97
N PHE A 116 30.09 11.68 -8.48
CA PHE A 116 29.43 10.68 -9.32
C PHE A 116 28.51 11.34 -10.34
N ILE A 117 27.65 12.27 -9.91
CA ILE A 117 26.74 13.00 -10.81
C ILE A 117 27.53 13.83 -11.82
N ARG A 118 28.60 14.51 -11.41
CA ARG A 118 29.48 15.24 -12.32
C ARG A 118 30.05 14.33 -13.41
N GLU A 119 30.52 13.14 -13.04
CA GLU A 119 31.09 12.19 -14.01
C GLU A 119 30.03 11.59 -14.92
N VAL A 120 28.81 11.32 -14.45
CA VAL A 120 27.69 10.93 -15.33
C VAL A 120 27.42 12.05 -16.35
N LEU A 121 27.20 13.28 -15.86
CA LEU A 121 26.89 14.44 -16.69
C LEU A 121 27.98 14.76 -17.73
N ARG A 122 29.26 14.54 -17.38
CA ARG A 122 30.39 14.73 -18.30
C ARG A 122 30.27 13.90 -19.58
N TYR A 123 29.63 12.73 -19.52
CA TYR A 123 29.50 11.81 -20.66
C TYR A 123 28.09 11.77 -21.26
N CYS A 124 27.12 12.48 -20.68
CA CYS A 124 25.80 12.64 -21.30
C CYS A 124 25.90 13.53 -22.54
N GLU A 125 25.34 13.08 -23.67
CA GLU A 125 25.35 13.84 -24.93
C GLU A 125 24.34 14.99 -24.95
N ARG A 126 23.33 14.93 -24.07
CA ARG A 126 22.34 16.00 -23.85
C ARG A 126 22.08 16.18 -22.37
N THR A 127 21.68 17.37 -21.94
CA THR A 127 21.35 17.66 -20.54
C THR A 127 20.13 16.84 -20.08
N PRO A 128 20.30 15.89 -19.13
CA PRO A 128 19.17 15.11 -18.61
C PRO A 128 18.33 15.90 -17.61
N LEU A 129 17.05 15.55 -17.51
CA LEU A 129 16.24 15.87 -16.35
C LEU A 129 16.62 14.91 -15.21
N ILE A 130 17.28 15.41 -14.16
CA ILE A 130 17.75 14.58 -13.06
C ILE A 130 16.90 14.72 -11.79
N GLU A 131 16.74 13.59 -11.12
CA GLU A 131 16.34 13.49 -9.71
C GLU A 131 17.07 12.36 -8.97
N TYR A 132 17.08 12.39 -7.63
CA TYR A 132 17.70 11.40 -6.76
C TYR A 132 17.06 11.40 -5.37
N SER A 133 17.19 10.29 -4.65
CA SER A 133 16.64 10.05 -3.30
C SER A 133 17.33 10.84 -2.16
N SER A 134 18.27 11.73 -2.48
CA SER A 134 19.11 12.44 -1.51
C SER A 134 19.18 13.95 -1.78
N ILE A 135 19.58 14.77 -0.80
CA ILE A 135 19.62 16.24 -0.96
C ILE A 135 20.90 16.93 -0.47
N PRO A 136 22.12 16.37 -0.57
CA PRO A 136 23.32 17.12 -0.24
C PRO A 136 23.45 18.38 -1.13
N PRO A 137 23.95 19.51 -0.59
CA PRO A 137 23.99 20.79 -1.32
C PRO A 137 24.70 20.73 -2.68
N THR A 138 25.73 19.89 -2.81
CA THR A 138 26.49 19.69 -4.05
C THR A 138 25.65 19.19 -5.22
N LEU A 139 24.51 18.57 -4.94
CA LEU A 139 23.62 18.08 -5.98
C LEU A 139 22.64 19.14 -6.47
N TRP A 140 22.47 20.27 -5.78
CA TRP A 140 21.48 21.27 -6.15
C TRP A 140 21.55 21.69 -7.63
N LEU A 141 22.77 21.87 -8.14
CA LEU A 141 23.04 22.35 -9.51
C LEU A 141 22.54 21.41 -10.61
N ALA A 142 22.43 20.11 -10.35
CA ALA A 142 22.00 19.12 -11.33
C ALA A 142 20.50 18.77 -11.20
N ARG A 143 19.85 19.17 -10.10
CA ARG A 143 18.46 18.79 -9.82
C ARG A 143 17.53 19.51 -10.78
N SER A 144 16.65 18.77 -11.43
CA SER A 144 15.59 19.35 -12.28
C SER A 144 14.20 19.28 -11.65
N ARG A 145 14.01 18.35 -10.71
CA ARG A 145 12.71 17.97 -10.14
C ARG A 145 12.88 17.33 -8.76
N MET A 146 11.77 17.22 -8.02
CA MET A 146 11.77 16.62 -6.68
C MET A 146 10.40 16.00 -6.35
N GLY A 147 10.36 15.06 -5.42
CA GLY A 147 9.13 14.42 -4.95
C GLY A 147 9.02 12.93 -5.24
N ALA A 148 10.08 12.30 -5.77
CA ALA A 148 10.15 10.86 -5.90
C ALA A 148 9.90 10.22 -4.53
N TRP A 149 8.88 9.36 -4.47
CA TRP A 149 8.50 8.66 -3.27
C TRP A 149 8.10 7.23 -3.62
N ASP A 150 8.22 6.37 -2.64
CA ASP A 150 8.13 4.92 -2.71
C ASP A 150 6.69 4.45 -2.90
N VAL A 151 6.45 3.39 -3.66
CA VAL A 151 5.11 2.94 -4.07
C VAL A 151 4.22 2.46 -2.90
N PRO A 152 2.91 2.81 -2.86
CA PRO A 152 1.98 2.28 -1.86
C PRO A 152 1.44 0.90 -2.29
N SER A 153 1.00 0.11 -1.33
CA SER A 153 0.26 -1.14 -1.48
C SER A 153 -1.17 -1.09 -0.93
N SER A 154 -1.57 0.02 -0.32
CA SER A 154 -2.91 0.31 0.18
C SER A 154 -3.10 1.82 0.27
N CYS A 155 -4.28 2.29 0.70
CA CYS A 155 -4.48 3.71 1.05
C CYS A 155 -4.20 4.71 -0.10
N PHE A 156 -4.47 4.34 -1.36
CA PHE A 156 -3.96 5.09 -2.52
C PHE A 156 -4.26 6.59 -2.49
N LYS A 157 -5.52 7.00 -2.25
CA LYS A 157 -5.90 8.43 -2.24
C LYS A 157 -5.23 9.25 -1.13
N HIS A 158 -5.23 8.74 0.11
CA HIS A 158 -4.58 9.45 1.21
C HIS A 158 -3.06 9.45 1.05
N PHE A 159 -2.45 8.39 0.50
CA PHE A 159 -1.05 8.41 0.13
C PHE A 159 -0.71 9.45 -0.94
N ILE A 160 -1.61 9.65 -1.93
CA ILE A 160 -1.50 10.72 -2.92
C ILE A 160 -1.62 12.11 -2.25
N ASP A 161 -2.52 12.27 -1.28
CA ASP A 161 -2.67 13.54 -0.56
C ASP A 161 -1.43 13.88 0.26
N MET A 162 -0.87 12.92 0.99
CA MET A 162 0.40 13.10 1.70
C MET A 162 1.53 13.48 0.73
N ARG A 163 1.55 12.89 -0.48
CA ARG A 163 2.51 13.23 -1.54
C ARG A 163 2.35 14.68 -2.01
N CYS A 164 1.12 15.10 -2.24
CA CYS A 164 0.83 16.49 -2.65
C CYS A 164 1.27 17.48 -1.56
N GLN A 165 0.93 17.21 -0.29
CA GLN A 165 1.37 18.02 0.84
C GLN A 165 2.89 18.05 0.97
N PHE A 166 3.54 16.89 0.91
CA PHE A 166 5.00 16.81 0.96
C PHE A 166 5.62 17.66 -0.16
N ASN A 167 5.11 17.57 -1.40
CA ASN A 167 5.59 18.37 -2.52
C ASN A 167 5.45 19.88 -2.34
N GLU A 168 4.38 20.35 -1.71
CA GLU A 168 4.25 21.77 -1.32
C GLU A 168 5.38 22.17 -0.37
N GLU A 169 5.66 21.33 0.64
CA GLU A 169 6.69 21.60 1.64
C GLU A 169 8.12 21.46 1.12
N ILE A 170 8.32 20.64 0.08
CA ILE A 170 9.65 20.33 -0.45
C ILE A 170 9.90 20.93 -1.84
N ALA A 171 9.23 20.44 -2.87
CA ALA A 171 9.49 20.74 -4.27
C ALA A 171 9.12 22.19 -4.60
N HIS A 172 7.89 22.59 -4.28
CA HIS A 172 7.37 23.90 -4.67
C HIS A 172 8.02 25.05 -3.88
N ARG A 173 8.30 24.86 -2.58
CA ARG A 173 9.12 25.79 -1.79
C ARG A 173 10.52 26.02 -2.34
N ARG A 174 11.03 25.07 -3.14
CA ARG A 174 12.36 25.11 -3.78
C ARG A 174 12.28 25.45 -5.27
N LEU A 175 11.10 25.80 -5.77
CA LEU A 175 10.83 26.13 -7.18
C LEU A 175 11.18 24.99 -8.15
N PHE A 176 11.10 23.74 -7.68
CA PHE A 176 11.23 22.57 -8.55
C PHE A 176 9.89 22.09 -9.06
N VAL A 177 9.92 21.53 -10.27
CA VAL A 177 8.82 20.70 -10.77
C VAL A 177 8.69 19.48 -9.86
N SER A 178 7.47 19.22 -9.40
CA SER A 178 7.17 18.09 -8.55
C SER A 178 6.88 16.81 -9.34
N GLN A 179 7.01 15.67 -8.66
CA GLN A 179 6.42 14.41 -9.10
C GLN A 179 5.57 13.81 -8.00
N LEU A 180 4.51 13.11 -8.37
CA LEU A 180 3.69 12.38 -7.42
C LEU A 180 4.30 11.04 -7.02
N GLY A 181 5.54 10.71 -7.42
CA GLY A 181 6.23 9.47 -7.06
C GLY A 181 5.82 8.25 -7.89
N TRP A 182 6.14 7.06 -7.36
CA TRP A 182 5.91 5.79 -8.07
C TRP A 182 4.55 5.18 -7.77
N PHE A 183 3.95 4.54 -8.77
CA PHE A 183 2.69 3.80 -8.66
C PHE A 183 2.72 2.51 -9.49
N ASN A 184 2.04 1.47 -9.00
CA ASN A 184 1.56 0.38 -9.85
C ASN A 184 0.09 0.62 -10.13
N LEU A 185 -0.35 0.42 -11.36
CA LEU A 185 -1.75 0.65 -11.75
C LEU A 185 -2.68 -0.48 -11.32
N TYR A 186 -2.15 -1.69 -11.19
CA TYR A 186 -2.88 -2.81 -10.60
C TYR A 186 -1.88 -3.57 -9.75
N PRO A 187 -2.23 -4.08 -8.56
CA PRO A 187 -1.26 -4.80 -7.75
C PRO A 187 -0.77 -6.00 -8.56
N PRO A 188 0.55 -6.06 -8.86
CA PRO A 188 1.41 -6.93 -8.06
C PRO A 188 2.89 -6.52 -8.04
N LEU A 189 3.36 -6.08 -6.88
CA LEU A 189 4.77 -6.22 -6.51
C LEU A 189 4.94 -7.56 -5.78
N ARG A 190 6.03 -8.29 -6.09
CA ARG A 190 6.51 -9.55 -5.49
C ARG A 190 5.66 -10.13 -4.34
N GLY A 191 5.25 -11.40 -4.46
CA GLY A 191 4.53 -12.12 -3.41
C GLY A 191 3.03 -11.87 -3.44
N LEU A 192 2.40 -12.24 -4.56
CA LEU A 192 0.95 -12.47 -4.65
C LEU A 192 0.54 -13.77 -3.93
N ASP A 193 1.52 -14.58 -3.53
CA ASP A 193 1.32 -15.87 -2.84
C ASP A 193 0.70 -15.69 -1.43
N PHE A 194 0.49 -14.45 -0.98
CA PHE A 194 -0.16 -14.09 0.26
C PHE A 194 -1.44 -13.31 -0.04
N TYR A 195 -2.54 -14.05 -0.19
CA TYR A 195 -3.95 -13.66 -0.28
C TYR A 195 -4.28 -12.31 -0.99
N PRO A 196 -4.85 -12.38 -2.20
CA PRO A 196 -5.14 -11.21 -3.03
C PRO A 196 -6.22 -10.30 -2.42
N ASN A 197 -6.04 -8.98 -2.58
CA ASN A 197 -6.87 -7.91 -1.99
C ASN A 197 -7.00 -7.93 -0.46
N TRP A 198 -6.16 -8.71 0.22
CA TRP A 198 -6.15 -8.78 1.68
C TRP A 198 -5.27 -7.65 2.27
N CYS A 199 -3.96 -7.88 2.32
CA CYS A 199 -2.96 -6.97 2.88
C CYS A 199 -2.53 -5.92 1.84
N LYS A 200 -2.44 -6.34 0.57
CA LYS A 200 -2.16 -5.48 -0.57
C LYS A 200 -3.50 -5.23 -1.28
N LYS A 201 -3.96 -3.99 -1.27
CA LYS A 201 -5.25 -3.60 -1.83
C LYS A 201 -5.18 -3.47 -3.34
N ILE A 202 -6.30 -3.79 -3.98
CA ILE A 202 -6.52 -3.49 -5.39
C ILE A 202 -6.68 -1.98 -5.55
N LEU A 203 -5.96 -1.43 -6.53
CA LEU A 203 -6.15 -0.06 -6.98
C LEU A 203 -7.34 -0.07 -7.94
N TYR A 204 -8.30 0.83 -7.76
CA TYR A 204 -9.45 0.95 -8.63
C TYR A 204 -9.33 2.11 -9.61
N LEU A 205 -10.14 2.11 -10.67
CA LEU A 205 -10.11 3.19 -11.67
C LEU A 205 -10.35 4.57 -11.04
N ASP A 206 -11.16 4.67 -10.00
CA ASP A 206 -11.40 5.93 -9.28
C ASP A 206 -10.19 6.38 -8.43
N ASP A 207 -9.28 5.48 -8.08
CA ASP A 207 -7.98 5.85 -7.52
C ASP A 207 -7.03 6.37 -8.62
N VAL A 208 -7.14 5.87 -9.86
CA VAL A 208 -6.43 6.42 -11.03
C VAL A 208 -6.95 7.82 -11.36
N ASP A 209 -8.26 8.03 -11.37
CA ASP A 209 -8.88 9.35 -11.56
C ASP A 209 -8.35 10.35 -10.51
N TYR A 210 -8.30 9.94 -9.25
CA TYR A 210 -7.75 10.74 -8.17
C TYR A 210 -6.28 11.10 -8.40
N LEU A 211 -5.43 10.12 -8.73
CA LEU A 211 -4.01 10.33 -9.00
C LEU A 211 -3.80 11.28 -10.19
N CYS A 212 -4.46 11.02 -11.31
CA CYS A 212 -4.24 11.77 -12.54
C CYS A 212 -4.85 13.18 -12.49
N SER A 213 -5.96 13.39 -11.80
CA SER A 213 -6.50 14.74 -11.57
C SER A 213 -5.55 15.57 -10.68
N LYS A 214 -4.95 14.99 -9.64
CA LYS A 214 -3.90 15.65 -8.85
C LYS A 214 -2.67 15.97 -9.67
N SER A 215 -2.26 15.09 -10.58
CA SER A 215 -1.15 15.34 -11.52
C SER A 215 -1.41 16.56 -12.42
N ILE A 216 -2.64 16.73 -12.93
CA ILE A 216 -3.03 17.92 -13.69
C ILE A 216 -3.04 19.17 -12.78
N ALA A 217 -3.68 19.09 -11.62
CA ALA A 217 -3.85 20.22 -10.70
C ALA A 217 -2.54 20.80 -10.16
N TYR A 218 -1.56 19.94 -9.90
CA TYR A 218 -0.23 20.33 -9.41
C TYR A 218 0.81 20.43 -10.52
N GLN A 219 0.45 20.12 -11.78
CA GLN A 219 1.39 20.01 -12.89
C GLN A 219 2.55 19.03 -12.61
N SER A 220 2.31 18.05 -11.74
CA SER A 220 3.29 17.03 -11.36
C SER A 220 3.28 15.88 -12.34
N HIS A 221 4.42 15.26 -12.60
CA HIS A 221 4.49 14.00 -13.35
C HIS A 221 4.38 12.77 -12.42
N MET A 222 4.28 11.58 -13.01
CA MET A 222 4.11 10.31 -12.31
C MET A 222 5.09 9.28 -12.88
N SER A 223 5.47 8.29 -12.07
CA SER A 223 6.32 7.19 -12.52
C SER A 223 5.57 5.86 -12.38
N TRP A 224 5.48 5.10 -13.46
CA TRP A 224 4.84 3.78 -13.46
C TRP A 224 5.86 2.68 -13.19
N GLN A 225 5.55 1.77 -12.27
CA GLN A 225 6.33 0.58 -12.01
C GLN A 225 5.66 -0.67 -12.59
N SER A 226 6.49 -1.68 -12.86
CA SER A 226 6.04 -3.01 -13.26
C SER A 226 5.20 -3.07 -14.54
N VAL A 227 5.36 -2.10 -15.45
CA VAL A 227 4.69 -2.08 -16.76
C VAL A 227 5.59 -2.72 -17.81
N ASN A 228 5.25 -3.93 -18.25
CA ASN A 228 5.91 -4.65 -19.33
C ASN A 228 4.93 -5.67 -19.96
N PRO A 229 5.24 -6.27 -21.11
CA PRO A 229 4.32 -7.21 -21.76
C PRO A 229 3.84 -8.35 -20.85
N ALA A 230 4.72 -8.95 -20.07
CA ALA A 230 4.36 -10.08 -19.20
C ALA A 230 3.40 -9.67 -18.06
N SER A 231 3.50 -8.44 -17.54
CA SER A 231 2.53 -7.96 -16.55
C SER A 231 1.21 -7.54 -17.19
N LEU A 232 1.19 -7.03 -18.42
CA LEU A 232 -0.04 -6.74 -19.15
C LEU A 232 -0.83 -8.02 -19.48
N ASP A 233 -0.14 -9.06 -19.92
CA ASP A 233 -0.77 -10.37 -20.21
C ASP A 233 -1.34 -11.00 -18.95
N LYS A 234 -0.64 -10.84 -17.81
CA LYS A 234 -1.07 -11.41 -16.54
C LYS A 234 -2.20 -10.61 -15.87
N PHE A 235 -2.26 -9.29 -16.09
CA PHE A 235 -3.23 -8.39 -15.46
C PHE A 235 -3.92 -7.52 -16.52
N PRO A 236 -4.93 -8.04 -17.23
CA PRO A 236 -5.51 -7.34 -18.38
C PRO A 236 -6.16 -6.00 -18.02
N VAL A 237 -6.70 -5.85 -16.81
CA VAL A 237 -7.23 -4.58 -16.29
C VAL A 237 -6.19 -3.45 -16.27
N MET A 238 -4.89 -3.78 -16.15
CA MET A 238 -3.82 -2.80 -16.17
C MET A 238 -3.76 -2.06 -17.50
N GLY A 239 -4.10 -2.73 -18.62
CA GLY A 239 -4.22 -2.11 -19.93
C GLY A 239 -5.27 -0.99 -19.94
N ARG A 240 -6.48 -1.29 -19.44
CA ARG A 240 -7.56 -0.29 -19.29
C ARG A 240 -7.12 0.91 -18.47
N TYR A 241 -6.38 0.68 -17.38
CA TYR A 241 -5.95 1.77 -16.49
C TYR A 241 -4.81 2.60 -17.10
N LEU A 242 -3.92 1.96 -17.86
CA LEU A 242 -2.88 2.65 -18.62
C LEU A 242 -3.48 3.53 -19.71
N ASP A 243 -4.46 3.02 -20.46
CA ASP A 243 -5.16 3.79 -21.49
C ASP A 243 -5.85 5.02 -20.89
N HIS A 244 -6.47 4.85 -19.72
CA HIS A 244 -7.09 5.91 -18.95
C HIS A 244 -6.07 6.96 -18.47
N ALA A 245 -4.99 6.53 -17.83
CA ALA A 245 -3.93 7.43 -17.38
C ALA A 245 -3.21 8.14 -18.55
N ALA A 246 -3.09 7.48 -19.70
CA ALA A 246 -2.54 8.06 -20.92
C ALA A 246 -3.48 9.13 -21.51
N TRP A 247 -4.81 8.95 -21.41
CA TRP A 247 -5.77 9.98 -21.78
C TRP A 247 -5.60 11.26 -20.95
N TYR A 248 -5.52 11.13 -19.61
CA TYR A 248 -5.22 12.25 -18.72
C TYR A 248 -3.89 12.93 -19.07
N SER A 249 -2.85 12.15 -19.36
CA SER A 249 -1.52 12.69 -19.69
C SER A 249 -1.56 13.52 -20.98
N ARG A 250 -2.25 13.04 -22.02
CA ARG A 250 -2.44 13.79 -23.28
C ARG A 250 -3.24 15.08 -23.07
N VAL A 251 -4.24 15.06 -22.20
CA VAL A 251 -5.05 16.24 -21.88
C VAL A 251 -4.22 17.26 -21.09
N ARG A 252 -3.44 16.81 -20.11
CA ARG A 252 -2.50 17.66 -19.34
C ARG A 252 -1.53 18.43 -20.23
N GLU A 253 -1.06 17.81 -21.32
CA GLU A 253 -0.10 18.41 -22.25
C GLU A 253 -0.73 19.44 -23.21
N ARG A 254 -2.03 19.35 -23.48
CA ARG A 254 -2.69 20.10 -24.57
C ARG A 254 -3.71 21.12 -24.10
N VAL A 255 -4.29 20.92 -22.92
CA VAL A 255 -5.40 21.72 -22.43
C VAL A 255 -4.92 22.60 -21.28
N HIS A 256 -5.19 23.90 -21.40
CA HIS A 256 -4.99 24.84 -20.33
C HIS A 256 -6.28 24.97 -19.50
N PHE A 257 -6.23 24.52 -18.25
CA PHE A 257 -7.35 24.65 -17.31
C PHE A 257 -7.23 25.94 -16.49
N PRO A 258 -8.33 26.66 -16.24
CA PRO A 258 -8.32 27.82 -15.37
C PRO A 258 -7.81 27.49 -13.95
N GLN A 259 -7.01 28.38 -13.37
CA GLN A 259 -6.44 28.17 -12.02
C GLN A 259 -7.54 27.95 -10.96
N SER A 260 -8.69 28.64 -11.12
CA SER A 260 -9.86 28.50 -10.25
C SER A 260 -10.47 27.10 -10.24
N LEU A 261 -10.34 26.34 -11.33
CA LEU A 261 -10.77 24.94 -11.41
C LEU A 261 -9.73 24.02 -10.76
N LEU A 262 -8.45 24.24 -11.07
CA LEU A 262 -7.35 23.45 -10.49
C LEU A 262 -7.28 23.58 -8.97
N ASP A 263 -7.55 24.78 -8.43
CA ASP A 263 -7.55 25.04 -6.99
C ASP A 263 -8.67 24.31 -6.23
N LYS A 264 -9.75 23.87 -6.92
CA LYS A 264 -10.77 22.98 -6.32
C LYS A 264 -10.30 21.53 -6.22
N ILE A 265 -9.41 21.10 -7.12
CA ILE A 265 -8.90 19.72 -7.18
C ILE A 265 -7.76 19.51 -6.18
N LYS A 266 -6.92 20.53 -5.92
CA LYS A 266 -5.73 20.43 -5.05
C LYS A 266 -6.02 19.92 -3.63
N PRO A 267 -7.04 20.41 -2.87
CA PRO A 267 -7.25 20.06 -1.47
C PRO A 267 -7.33 18.54 -1.24
N ALA A 268 -6.80 18.07 -0.11
CA ALA A 268 -6.89 16.66 0.26
C ALA A 268 -8.35 16.18 0.28
N LYS A 269 -8.57 14.91 -0.08
CA LYS A 269 -9.89 14.26 -0.25
C LYS A 269 -10.81 14.86 -1.31
N SER A 270 -10.36 15.88 -2.04
CA SER A 270 -11.09 16.46 -3.14
C SER A 270 -10.93 15.59 -4.39
N ALA A 271 -11.92 14.75 -4.66
CA ALA A 271 -11.90 13.78 -5.74
C ALA A 271 -12.62 14.30 -6.99
N TYR A 272 -11.91 14.31 -8.11
CA TYR A 272 -12.42 14.71 -9.41
C TYR A 272 -11.98 13.71 -10.47
N ARG A 273 -12.84 13.50 -11.46
CA ARG A 273 -12.48 12.80 -12.69
C ARG A 273 -12.58 13.73 -13.88
N LEU A 274 -11.66 13.56 -14.81
CA LEU A 274 -11.67 14.25 -16.09
C LEU A 274 -12.88 13.78 -16.91
N VAL A 275 -13.55 14.74 -17.54
CA VAL A 275 -14.66 14.50 -18.45
C VAL A 275 -14.47 15.31 -19.72
N GLU A 276 -15.08 14.87 -20.81
CA GLU A 276 -15.04 15.52 -22.11
C GLU A 276 -16.45 15.63 -22.67
N LYS A 277 -16.76 16.78 -23.26
CA LYS A 277 -18.04 17.04 -23.93
C LYS A 277 -17.80 17.98 -25.11
N ASP A 278 -18.16 17.53 -26.30
CA ASP A 278 -18.09 18.32 -27.54
C ASP A 278 -16.70 18.95 -27.79
N GLY A 279 -15.63 18.22 -27.46
CA GLY A 279 -14.23 18.66 -27.57
C GLY A 279 -13.74 19.53 -26.42
N THR A 280 -14.60 19.84 -25.45
CA THR A 280 -14.26 20.64 -24.25
C THR A 280 -14.01 19.71 -23.07
N TYR A 281 -12.92 19.97 -22.35
CA TYR A 281 -12.54 19.18 -21.18
C TYR A 281 -12.97 19.86 -19.88
N GLY A 282 -13.32 19.06 -18.90
CA GLY A 282 -13.75 19.52 -17.58
C GLY A 282 -13.47 18.49 -16.50
N PHE A 283 -13.92 18.77 -15.29
CA PHE A 283 -13.83 17.85 -14.17
C PHE A 283 -15.18 17.67 -13.49
N GLU A 284 -15.51 16.42 -13.18
CA GLU A 284 -16.69 16.03 -12.41
C GLU A 284 -16.25 15.66 -10.99
N PRO A 285 -16.78 16.32 -9.93
CA PRO A 285 -16.50 15.91 -8.56
C PRO A 285 -17.20 14.58 -8.27
N PHE A 286 -16.54 13.69 -7.54
CA PHE A 286 -17.13 12.43 -7.11
C PHE A 286 -16.71 12.07 -5.69
N GLU A 287 -17.49 11.21 -5.04
CA GLU A 287 -17.12 10.60 -3.77
C GLU A 287 -17.27 9.07 -3.83
N ARG A 288 -16.35 8.38 -3.15
CA ARG A 288 -16.43 6.93 -2.92
C ARG A 288 -16.90 6.70 -1.50
N LEU A 289 -18.19 6.39 -1.34
CA LEU A 289 -18.79 6.07 -0.06
C LEU A 289 -18.57 4.59 0.24
N CYS A 290 -17.99 4.29 1.39
CA CYS A 290 -17.62 2.93 1.78
C CYS A 290 -18.56 2.39 2.86
N GLY A 291 -19.11 1.19 2.65
CA GLY A 291 -19.86 0.45 3.65
C GLY A 291 -19.21 -0.89 3.99
N LYS A 292 -19.25 -1.29 5.26
CA LYS A 292 -18.69 -2.56 5.75
C LYS A 292 -19.66 -3.30 6.66
N PRO A 293 -20.79 -3.79 6.13
CA PRO A 293 -21.66 -4.66 6.91
C PRO A 293 -20.90 -5.91 7.37
N TYR A 294 -21.22 -6.37 8.58
CA TYR A 294 -20.59 -7.54 9.22
C TYR A 294 -21.35 -8.84 8.95
N ALA A 295 -22.49 -8.76 8.26
CA ALA A 295 -23.30 -9.88 7.86
C ALA A 295 -24.06 -9.58 6.56
N LEU A 296 -24.70 -10.60 6.00
CA LEU A 296 -25.62 -10.47 4.86
C LEU A 296 -27.09 -10.61 5.27
N GLN A 297 -27.36 -10.74 6.57
CA GLN A 297 -28.68 -10.88 7.17
C GLN A 297 -28.72 -10.21 8.54
N GLY A 298 -29.92 -9.89 9.02
CA GLY A 298 -30.13 -9.33 10.35
C GLY A 298 -29.60 -7.89 10.51
N ASP A 299 -29.34 -7.50 11.75
CA ASP A 299 -28.88 -6.15 12.12
C ASP A 299 -27.50 -5.80 11.54
N GLY A 300 -26.61 -6.79 11.38
CA GLY A 300 -25.28 -6.63 10.79
C GLY A 300 -25.24 -6.43 9.27
N SER A 301 -26.39 -6.46 8.59
CA SER A 301 -26.49 -6.34 7.12
C SER A 301 -26.60 -4.91 6.59
N GLN A 302 -26.80 -3.95 7.48
CA GLN A 302 -27.01 -2.57 7.10
C GLN A 302 -25.70 -1.79 7.00
N THR A 303 -25.70 -0.82 6.10
CA THR A 303 -24.67 0.21 6.03
C THR A 303 -25.31 1.56 5.76
N SER A 304 -24.77 2.61 6.36
CA SER A 304 -25.30 3.96 6.23
C SER A 304 -24.21 4.91 5.74
N GLY A 305 -24.61 5.99 5.10
CA GLY A 305 -23.70 7.00 4.59
C GLY A 305 -24.39 8.32 4.32
N PHE A 306 -23.66 9.25 3.71
CA PHE A 306 -24.15 10.57 3.33
C PHE A 306 -23.75 10.84 1.88
N ASN A 307 -24.72 11.10 1.02
CA ASN A 307 -24.49 11.52 -0.37
C ASN A 307 -24.46 13.06 -0.42
N PRO A 308 -23.32 13.70 -0.72
CA PRO A 308 -23.21 15.16 -0.75
C PRO A 308 -23.76 15.79 -2.04
N PHE A 309 -24.23 14.97 -2.98
CA PHE A 309 -24.73 15.42 -4.28
C PHE A 309 -26.24 15.16 -4.41
N ALA A 310 -26.82 15.66 -5.50
CA ALA A 310 -28.21 15.40 -5.84
C ALA A 310 -28.53 13.89 -5.88
N ALA A 311 -29.80 13.57 -5.69
CA ALA A 311 -30.29 12.20 -5.67
C ALA A 311 -29.96 11.48 -7.00
N GLN A 312 -29.37 10.28 -6.90
CA GLN A 312 -28.83 9.55 -8.05
C GLN A 312 -28.76 8.05 -7.81
N LYS A 313 -28.67 7.29 -8.91
CA LYS A 313 -28.29 5.87 -8.87
C LYS A 313 -26.76 5.81 -8.90
N PRO A 314 -26.08 5.32 -7.85
CA PRO A 314 -24.62 5.30 -7.83
C PRO A 314 -24.07 4.15 -8.67
N MET A 315 -22.82 4.28 -9.12
CA MET A 315 -22.05 3.10 -9.48
C MET A 315 -21.87 2.25 -8.22
N VAL A 316 -22.11 0.94 -8.30
CA VAL A 316 -21.97 0.02 -7.18
C VAL A 316 -20.77 -0.88 -7.42
N ARG A 317 -19.84 -0.92 -6.48
CA ARG A 317 -18.78 -1.93 -6.42
C ARG A 317 -18.92 -2.74 -5.13
N LEU A 318 -18.88 -4.06 -5.25
CA LEU A 318 -18.86 -4.98 -4.12
C LEU A 318 -17.52 -5.72 -4.11
N GLU A 319 -16.81 -5.67 -2.98
CA GLU A 319 -15.64 -6.51 -2.72
C GLU A 319 -16.05 -7.68 -1.83
N PHE A 320 -15.74 -8.90 -2.28
CA PHE A 320 -16.03 -10.11 -1.52
C PHE A 320 -14.86 -10.41 -0.59
N GLN A 321 -15.13 -10.37 0.72
CA GLN A 321 -14.10 -10.56 1.75
C GLN A 321 -14.01 -12.01 2.21
N HIS A 322 -12.85 -12.37 2.75
CA HIS A 322 -12.60 -13.70 3.31
C HIS A 322 -13.36 -13.88 4.61
N THR A 323 -13.62 -15.14 4.96
CA THR A 323 -14.13 -15.53 6.28
C THR A 323 -13.11 -16.46 6.96
N ALA A 324 -13.44 -16.94 8.15
CA ALA A 324 -12.56 -17.76 8.96
C ALA A 324 -13.28 -18.98 9.54
N ALA A 325 -12.49 -19.94 10.00
CA ALA A 325 -12.98 -21.04 10.81
C ALA A 325 -13.66 -20.55 12.11
N ALA A 326 -14.31 -21.48 12.82
CA ALA A 326 -14.96 -21.16 14.09
C ALA A 326 -13.96 -20.67 15.14
N TYR A 327 -14.44 -19.83 16.08
CA TYR A 327 -13.62 -19.23 17.14
C TYR A 327 -12.88 -20.26 18.03
N ASP A 328 -13.46 -21.45 18.16
CA ASP A 328 -12.98 -22.60 18.93
C ASP A 328 -12.34 -23.69 18.06
N ASP A 329 -11.99 -23.38 16.80
CA ASP A 329 -11.25 -24.31 15.94
C ASP A 329 -9.97 -24.80 16.63
N THR A 330 -9.69 -26.10 16.51
CA THR A 330 -8.52 -26.74 17.13
C THR A 330 -7.16 -26.17 16.69
N LYS A 331 -7.11 -25.48 15.55
CA LYS A 331 -5.92 -24.79 15.04
C LYS A 331 -5.81 -23.34 15.48
N ALA A 332 -6.80 -22.82 16.22
CA ALA A 332 -6.80 -21.43 16.67
C ALA A 332 -5.58 -21.14 17.56
N ILE A 333 -4.95 -19.99 17.33
CA ILE A 333 -3.78 -19.53 18.09
C ILE A 333 -4.19 -18.28 18.88
N THR A 334 -4.08 -18.31 20.20
CA THR A 334 -4.34 -17.13 21.03
C THR A 334 -3.19 -16.14 20.92
N LEU A 335 -3.46 -14.95 20.38
CA LEU A 335 -2.49 -13.87 20.24
C LEU A 335 -2.48 -12.92 21.46
N ALA A 336 -3.65 -12.73 22.07
CA ALA A 336 -3.83 -11.93 23.28
C ALA A 336 -5.02 -12.48 24.09
N SER A 337 -4.88 -12.56 25.41
CA SER A 337 -5.92 -13.11 26.30
C SER A 337 -6.67 -12.01 27.05
N TYR A 338 -8.00 -12.13 27.13
CA TYR A 338 -8.86 -11.18 27.83
C TYR A 338 -9.94 -11.89 28.66
N GLN A 339 -10.16 -11.38 29.86
CA GLN A 339 -11.23 -11.80 30.76
C GLN A 339 -12.52 -11.06 30.39
N ARG A 340 -13.56 -11.82 30.02
CA ARG A 340 -14.84 -11.27 29.54
C ARG A 340 -15.64 -10.50 30.59
N ASP A 341 -15.34 -10.71 31.87
CA ASP A 341 -15.95 -10.04 33.01
C ASP A 341 -15.21 -8.75 33.42
N LYS A 342 -14.12 -8.41 32.75
CA LYS A 342 -13.34 -7.17 32.99
C LYS A 342 -13.37 -6.25 31.78
N LEU A 343 -13.43 -4.94 32.04
CA LEU A 343 -13.33 -3.94 31.00
C LEU A 343 -12.03 -4.12 30.20
N ALA A 344 -12.08 -3.82 28.91
CA ALA A 344 -10.91 -3.91 28.04
C ALA A 344 -9.77 -3.01 28.54
N VAL A 345 -10.10 -1.80 28.99
CA VAL A 345 -9.13 -0.80 29.48
C VAL A 345 -8.44 -1.17 30.79
N ASP A 346 -9.04 -2.04 31.59
CA ASP A 346 -8.44 -2.51 32.85
C ASP A 346 -7.46 -3.68 32.62
N GLN A 347 -7.22 -4.03 31.35
CA GLN A 347 -6.39 -5.14 30.92
C GLN A 347 -5.30 -4.64 29.97
N PRO A 348 -4.19 -5.39 29.77
CA PRO A 348 -3.16 -5.00 28.83
C PRO A 348 -3.71 -4.83 27.40
N LEU A 349 -3.61 -3.62 26.87
CA LEU A 349 -3.99 -3.28 25.49
C LEU A 349 -2.82 -3.38 24.49
N TYR A 350 -1.61 -3.61 24.99
CA TYR A 350 -0.41 -3.82 24.19
C TYR A 350 0.27 -5.12 24.62
N HIS A 351 0.48 -6.02 23.66
CA HIS A 351 1.17 -7.29 23.84
C HIS A 351 2.43 -7.29 22.97
N ASP A 352 3.59 -7.30 23.62
CA ASP A 352 4.90 -7.40 22.98
C ASP A 352 5.33 -8.87 22.92
N LEU A 353 5.39 -9.40 21.70
CA LEU A 353 5.75 -10.79 21.39
C LEU A 353 7.16 -10.88 20.80
N THR A 354 7.94 -9.79 20.75
CA THR A 354 9.23 -9.76 20.03
C THR A 354 10.31 -10.68 20.61
N ALA A 355 10.23 -11.00 21.90
CA ALA A 355 11.13 -11.96 22.54
C ALA A 355 10.90 -13.40 22.05
N SER A 356 9.68 -13.72 21.64
CA SER A 356 9.29 -15.01 21.05
C SER A 356 8.16 -14.82 20.05
N PRO A 357 8.45 -14.31 18.83
CA PRO A 357 7.43 -14.00 17.84
C PRO A 357 6.56 -15.21 17.50
N VAL A 358 5.27 -14.96 17.28
CA VAL A 358 4.29 -16.03 17.07
C VAL A 358 4.10 -16.27 15.58
N ASP A 359 4.27 -17.52 15.14
CA ASP A 359 3.95 -17.97 13.79
C ASP A 359 2.46 -18.30 13.71
N ILE A 360 1.72 -17.55 12.89
CA ILE A 360 0.30 -17.78 12.59
C ILE A 360 0.07 -18.13 11.13
N THR A 361 1.09 -18.65 10.44
CA THR A 361 0.96 -19.12 9.05
C THR A 361 -0.12 -20.19 8.95
N GLY A 362 -1.09 -19.98 8.06
CA GLY A 362 -2.31 -20.79 7.93
C GLY A 362 -3.44 -20.43 8.89
N CYS A 363 -3.25 -19.46 9.79
CA CYS A 363 -4.23 -18.95 10.75
C CYS A 363 -4.29 -17.40 10.75
N GLU A 364 -4.29 -16.79 9.57
CA GLU A 364 -4.08 -15.34 9.44
C GLU A 364 -5.30 -14.45 9.72
N ALA A 365 -6.51 -15.02 9.81
CA ALA A 365 -7.71 -14.26 10.16
C ALA A 365 -7.79 -14.04 11.68
N LEU A 366 -8.43 -12.96 12.13
CA LEU A 366 -8.67 -12.71 13.54
C LEU A 366 -10.14 -12.99 13.92
N GLY A 367 -10.34 -13.76 14.98
CA GLY A 367 -11.62 -13.94 15.65
C GLY A 367 -11.61 -13.28 17.02
N VAL A 368 -12.64 -12.48 17.30
CA VAL A 368 -12.81 -11.80 18.60
C VAL A 368 -14.28 -11.57 18.90
N TRP A 369 -14.68 -11.76 20.16
CA TRP A 369 -15.94 -11.26 20.67
C TRP A 369 -15.72 -9.90 21.30
N VAL A 370 -16.56 -8.93 20.93
CA VAL A 370 -16.54 -7.57 21.48
C VAL A 370 -17.90 -7.30 22.10
N HIS A 371 -17.90 -6.83 23.34
CA HIS A 371 -19.10 -6.28 23.97
C HIS A 371 -19.17 -4.78 23.64
N GLY A 372 -20.09 -4.40 22.76
CA GLY A 372 -20.26 -3.00 22.34
C GLY A 372 -21.01 -2.16 23.37
N ASN A 373 -20.78 -0.85 23.33
CA ASN A 373 -21.35 0.15 24.23
C ASN A 373 -22.28 1.17 23.52
N LYS A 374 -22.51 1.03 22.21
CA LYS A 374 -23.24 1.98 21.34
C LYS A 374 -22.66 3.41 21.30
N SER A 375 -21.41 3.63 21.64
CA SER A 375 -20.84 4.98 21.62
C SER A 375 -20.65 5.53 20.20
N GLY A 376 -20.53 4.64 19.20
CA GLY A 376 -20.17 5.01 17.83
C GLY A 376 -18.67 5.28 17.64
N ASP A 377 -17.86 5.12 18.69
CA ASP A 377 -16.40 5.14 18.64
C ASP A 377 -15.84 3.92 17.89
N TYR A 378 -14.52 3.84 17.77
CA TYR A 378 -13.82 2.80 17.04
C TYR A 378 -12.84 2.05 17.92
N LEU A 379 -12.76 0.75 17.69
CA LEU A 379 -11.76 -0.16 18.21
C LEU A 379 -10.88 -0.63 17.04
N ASN A 380 -9.57 -0.56 17.16
CA ASN A 380 -8.64 -1.13 16.19
C ASN A 380 -7.79 -2.23 16.85
N ILE A 381 -7.82 -3.43 16.27
CA ILE A 381 -6.88 -4.51 16.59
C ILE A 381 -5.75 -4.46 15.55
N GLN A 382 -4.63 -3.88 15.94
CA GLN A 382 -3.48 -3.68 15.07
C GLN A 382 -2.43 -4.79 15.30
N LEU A 383 -2.08 -5.49 14.23
CA LEU A 383 -0.97 -6.46 14.20
C LEU A 383 0.29 -5.82 13.61
N GLN A 384 1.46 -6.24 14.11
CA GLN A 384 2.75 -5.90 13.52
C GLN A 384 3.70 -7.09 13.52
N GLY A 385 4.38 -7.32 12.39
CA GLY A 385 5.44 -8.34 12.32
C GLY A 385 6.68 -7.95 13.13
N ALA A 386 7.39 -8.93 13.67
CA ALA A 386 8.63 -8.73 14.41
C ALA A 386 9.78 -8.28 13.47
N PRO A 387 10.76 -7.52 13.99
CA PRO A 387 11.99 -7.19 13.26
C PRO A 387 12.76 -8.43 12.72
N PRO A 388 13.66 -8.28 11.72
CA PRO A 388 14.09 -7.02 11.09
C PRO A 388 13.03 -6.40 10.16
N ARG A 389 13.19 -5.10 9.88
CA ARG A 389 12.27 -4.21 9.13
C ARG A 389 11.60 -4.80 7.88
N GLN A 390 12.25 -5.74 7.20
CA GLN A 390 11.75 -6.48 6.03
C GLN A 390 10.70 -7.53 6.46
N GLY A 391 9.53 -7.07 6.87
CA GLY A 391 8.42 -7.92 7.35
C GLY A 391 7.67 -7.37 8.56
N ALA A 392 8.14 -6.26 9.12
CA ALA A 392 7.50 -5.57 10.23
C ALA A 392 6.34 -4.65 9.81
N GLY A 393 5.64 -5.00 8.71
CA GLY A 393 4.45 -4.27 8.26
C GLY A 393 3.34 -4.29 9.31
N ILE A 394 2.43 -3.35 9.21
CA ILE A 394 1.33 -3.14 10.15
C ILE A 394 0.00 -3.45 9.47
N GLY A 395 -0.87 -4.21 10.13
CA GLY A 395 -2.23 -4.51 9.71
C GLY A 395 -3.26 -3.99 10.70
N ASP A 396 -4.07 -3.02 10.28
CA ASP A 396 -5.18 -2.49 11.10
C ASP A 396 -6.46 -3.31 10.87
N HIS A 397 -7.26 -3.54 11.92
CA HIS A 397 -8.58 -4.18 11.82
C HIS A 397 -9.56 -3.41 12.70
N VAL A 398 -10.45 -2.65 12.07
CA VAL A 398 -11.26 -1.63 12.75
C VAL A 398 -12.71 -2.10 12.89
N ILE A 399 -13.23 -1.97 14.11
CA ILE A 399 -14.62 -2.23 14.49
C ILE A 399 -15.23 -0.91 14.97
N GLN A 400 -16.39 -0.55 14.43
CA GLN A 400 -17.21 0.54 14.97
C GLN A 400 -18.07 0.02 16.12
N LEU A 401 -18.10 0.75 17.23
CA LEU A 401 -18.80 0.42 18.48
C LEU A 401 -20.23 0.99 18.48
N ASP A 402 -20.98 0.75 17.41
CA ASP A 402 -22.36 1.23 17.21
C ASP A 402 -23.45 0.26 17.70
N PHE A 403 -23.04 -0.85 18.33
CA PHE A 403 -23.91 -1.91 18.82
C PHE A 403 -23.77 -2.08 20.35
N ALA A 404 -24.77 -2.72 20.98
CA ALA A 404 -24.72 -3.09 22.39
C ALA A 404 -24.64 -4.60 22.55
N GLY A 405 -23.97 -5.05 23.60
CA GLY A 405 -23.87 -6.47 23.92
C GLY A 405 -22.76 -7.17 23.16
N TRP A 406 -22.65 -8.48 23.38
CA TRP A 406 -21.64 -9.32 22.74
C TRP A 406 -21.96 -9.56 21.26
N ARG A 407 -21.00 -9.23 20.39
CA ARG A 407 -21.02 -9.58 18.97
C ARG A 407 -19.68 -10.22 18.59
N TYR A 408 -19.75 -11.25 17.76
CA TYR A 408 -18.57 -11.90 17.20
C TYR A 408 -18.12 -11.20 15.92
N PHE A 409 -16.80 -11.00 15.78
CA PHE A 409 -16.19 -10.43 14.60
C PHE A 409 -15.15 -11.38 14.02
N THR A 410 -15.26 -11.60 12.71
CA THR A 410 -14.21 -12.20 11.89
C THR A 410 -13.55 -11.08 11.09
N LEU A 411 -12.27 -10.84 11.36
CA LEU A 411 -11.48 -9.78 10.77
C LEU A 411 -10.37 -10.43 9.95
N CYS A 412 -10.63 -10.60 8.66
CA CYS A 412 -9.61 -11.01 7.72
C CYS A 412 -8.90 -9.74 7.25
N GLU A 413 -9.53 -8.97 6.35
CA GLU A 413 -8.92 -7.88 5.61
C GLU A 413 -8.30 -6.77 6.48
N HIS A 414 -7.11 -6.30 6.08
CA HIS A 414 -6.51 -5.11 6.65
C HIS A 414 -7.30 -3.86 6.25
N ASP A 415 -7.53 -2.97 7.20
CA ASP A 415 -8.25 -1.70 7.04
C ASP A 415 -7.31 -0.49 6.89
N ASN A 416 -6.00 -0.72 6.69
CA ASN A 416 -5.00 0.34 6.52
C ASN A 416 -5.44 1.34 5.44
N GLY A 417 -5.54 2.62 5.81
CA GLY A 417 -5.92 3.69 4.90
C GLY A 417 -7.39 4.06 4.86
N GLU A 418 -8.27 3.30 5.53
CA GLU A 418 -9.71 3.54 5.47
C GLU A 418 -10.21 4.41 6.62
N TYR A 419 -9.45 4.47 7.72
CA TYR A 419 -9.79 5.18 8.95
C TYR A 419 -8.69 6.17 9.37
N GLU A 420 -7.98 6.77 8.41
CA GLU A 420 -6.87 7.70 8.68
C GLU A 420 -7.30 8.99 9.40
N ASP A 421 -8.59 9.32 9.36
CA ASP A 421 -9.17 10.47 10.06
C ASP A 421 -9.59 10.16 11.50
N ILE A 422 -9.56 8.89 11.90
CA ILE A 422 -9.92 8.47 13.23
C ILE A 422 -8.72 8.61 14.15
N ASP A 423 -8.86 9.43 15.19
CA ASP A 423 -7.81 9.64 16.19
C ASP A 423 -7.79 8.47 17.19
N PHE A 424 -7.00 7.45 16.87
CA PHE A 424 -6.73 6.34 17.78
C PHE A 424 -5.70 6.73 18.84
N LYS A 425 -5.95 6.33 20.09
CA LYS A 425 -5.05 6.59 21.23
C LYS A 425 -3.86 5.63 21.23
N TYR A 426 -2.70 6.11 20.81
CA TYR A 426 -1.43 5.38 20.86
C TYR A 426 -0.65 5.67 22.16
N ARG A 427 0.18 4.71 22.59
CA ARG A 427 1.24 4.99 23.59
C ARG A 427 2.25 5.96 22.96
N GLU A 428 2.66 6.99 23.70
CA GLU A 428 3.54 8.04 23.16
C GLU A 428 4.85 7.49 22.57
N GLU A 429 5.45 6.52 23.25
CA GLU A 429 6.70 5.86 22.84
C GLU A 429 6.58 5.08 21.51
N ASP A 430 5.39 4.56 21.20
CA ASP A 430 5.14 3.72 20.03
C ASP A 430 4.59 4.52 18.84
N ARG A 431 4.03 5.71 19.09
CA ARG A 431 3.24 6.46 18.10
C ARG A 431 3.97 6.60 16.76
N HIS A 432 5.24 7.02 16.78
CA HIS A 432 6.02 7.21 15.55
C HIS A 432 6.11 5.93 14.71
N ILE A 433 6.28 4.76 15.33
CA ILE A 433 6.39 3.47 14.62
C ILE A 433 4.99 2.99 14.22
N ALA A 434 4.02 3.07 15.12
CA ALA A 434 2.66 2.59 14.92
C ALA A 434 1.89 3.38 13.85
N THR A 435 2.29 4.63 13.59
CA THR A 435 1.72 5.48 12.52
C THR A 435 2.65 5.66 11.32
N ASP A 436 3.76 4.90 11.24
CA ASP A 436 4.69 5.01 10.11
C ASP A 436 4.01 4.62 8.79
N VAL A 437 3.97 5.57 7.87
CA VAL A 437 3.30 5.42 6.56
C VAL A 437 3.90 4.27 5.76
N HIS A 438 5.22 4.08 5.79
CA HIS A 438 5.85 3.00 5.04
C HIS A 438 5.52 1.62 5.63
N LEU A 439 5.43 1.50 6.96
CA LEU A 439 5.04 0.26 7.63
C LEU A 439 3.58 -0.10 7.38
N ARG A 440 2.67 0.89 7.40
CA ARG A 440 1.21 0.67 7.24
C ARG A 440 0.77 0.53 5.78
N GLN A 441 1.38 1.30 4.88
CA GLN A 441 0.85 1.48 3.52
C GLN A 441 1.73 0.87 2.44
N ARG A 442 2.93 0.35 2.76
CA ARG A 442 3.84 -0.25 1.78
C ARG A 442 4.36 -1.63 2.18
N ARG A 443 4.63 -1.87 3.47
CA ARG A 443 5.24 -3.12 3.90
C ARG A 443 4.19 -4.18 4.20
N PRO A 444 4.34 -5.40 3.65
CA PRO A 444 3.50 -6.51 4.08
C PRO A 444 3.85 -6.90 5.52
N ILE A 445 2.83 -7.34 6.26
CA ILE A 445 3.04 -8.07 7.51
C ILE A 445 3.55 -9.48 7.19
N ARG A 446 4.44 -9.99 8.03
CA ARG A 446 4.92 -11.37 7.97
C ARG A 446 4.24 -12.19 9.06
N PHE A 447 3.38 -13.12 8.65
CA PHE A 447 2.59 -13.96 9.55
C PHE A 447 3.41 -15.08 10.23
N ASP A 448 4.62 -15.38 9.74
CA ASP A 448 5.56 -16.32 10.38
C ASP A 448 6.21 -15.76 11.66
N ARG A 449 5.90 -14.52 12.05
CA ARG A 449 6.60 -13.81 13.14
C ARG A 449 5.81 -12.62 13.69
N ILE A 450 4.57 -12.77 14.09
CA ILE A 450 3.82 -11.68 14.73
C ILE A 450 4.57 -11.23 16.00
N GLY A 451 4.94 -9.94 16.03
CA GLY A 451 5.77 -9.35 17.07
C GLY A 451 4.99 -8.42 18.00
N HIS A 452 3.89 -7.82 17.55
CA HIS A 452 3.07 -6.96 18.39
C HIS A 452 1.59 -7.11 18.08
N VAL A 453 0.76 -7.05 19.13
CA VAL A 453 -0.69 -6.92 19.07
C VAL A 453 -1.09 -5.69 19.88
N ARG A 454 -1.79 -4.75 19.26
CA ARG A 454 -2.28 -3.53 19.89
C ARG A 454 -3.79 -3.44 19.79
N VAL A 455 -4.44 -3.09 20.89
CA VAL A 455 -5.86 -2.75 20.96
C VAL A 455 -5.96 -1.25 21.21
N LEU A 456 -6.45 -0.53 20.21
CA LEU A 456 -6.51 0.93 20.21
C LEU A 456 -7.97 1.38 20.18
N PHE A 457 -8.29 2.42 20.93
CA PHE A 457 -9.61 3.02 20.94
C PHE A 457 -9.55 4.45 20.40
N SER A 458 -10.57 4.84 19.63
CA SER A 458 -10.93 6.25 19.49
C SER A 458 -11.89 6.62 20.63
N GLY A 459 -11.87 7.86 21.09
CA GLY A 459 -12.89 8.33 22.04
C GLY A 459 -12.99 7.49 23.33
N SER A 460 -14.21 7.09 23.70
CA SER A 460 -14.48 6.36 24.95
C SER A 460 -14.44 4.85 24.76
N SER A 461 -13.83 4.17 25.73
CA SER A 461 -13.75 2.71 25.82
C SER A 461 -14.51 2.14 27.02
N GLU A 462 -15.30 2.99 27.71
CA GLU A 462 -16.14 2.58 28.82
C GLU A 462 -17.20 1.56 28.37
N GLY A 463 -17.42 0.52 29.18
CA GLY A 463 -18.41 -0.53 28.87
C GLY A 463 -18.01 -1.47 27.73
N VAL A 464 -16.77 -1.39 27.22
CA VAL A 464 -16.24 -2.32 26.22
C VAL A 464 -15.52 -3.47 26.90
N TYR A 465 -15.87 -4.70 26.51
CA TYR A 465 -15.25 -5.95 26.96
C TYR A 465 -14.78 -6.76 25.76
N LEU A 466 -13.73 -7.54 25.93
CA LEU A 466 -13.14 -8.36 24.88
C LEU A 466 -13.03 -9.81 25.34
N SER A 467 -13.16 -10.75 24.40
CA SER A 467 -12.60 -12.09 24.56
C SER A 467 -11.14 -12.13 24.11
N ASP A 468 -10.50 -13.30 24.24
CA ASP A 468 -9.23 -13.55 23.57
C ASP A 468 -9.30 -13.17 22.09
N ILE A 469 -8.21 -12.58 21.61
CA ILE A 469 -7.96 -12.34 20.19
C ILE A 469 -7.27 -13.58 19.65
N ARG A 470 -7.95 -14.27 18.73
CA ARG A 470 -7.47 -15.55 18.18
C ARG A 470 -7.15 -15.42 16.70
N ALA A 471 -5.98 -15.91 16.32
CA ALA A 471 -5.61 -16.19 14.94
C ALA A 471 -6.31 -17.50 14.49
N LEU A 472 -7.01 -17.47 13.36
CA LEU A 472 -7.91 -18.52 12.86
C LEU A 472 -7.61 -18.87 11.40
N PRO A 473 -7.79 -20.14 10.99
CA PRO A 473 -7.70 -20.52 9.59
C PRO A 473 -8.64 -19.71 8.70
N VAL A 474 -8.12 -19.23 7.58
CA VAL A 474 -8.88 -18.49 6.57
C VAL A 474 -9.69 -19.45 5.71
N LEU A 475 -10.93 -19.08 5.40
CA LEU A 475 -11.82 -19.83 4.52
C LEU A 475 -12.14 -19.01 3.26
N GLN A 476 -12.18 -19.71 2.12
CA GLN A 476 -12.45 -19.14 0.79
C GLN A 476 -13.78 -19.65 0.23
N THR A 477 -14.84 -19.42 0.99
CA THR A 477 -16.20 -19.82 0.64
C THR A 477 -16.93 -18.66 -0.06
N PRO A 478 -17.81 -18.94 -1.05
CA PRO A 478 -18.38 -17.88 -1.88
C PRO A 478 -19.61 -17.22 -1.24
N VAL A 479 -19.88 -15.98 -1.67
CA VAL A 479 -21.19 -15.34 -1.51
C VAL A 479 -22.05 -15.61 -2.74
N VAL A 480 -23.28 -16.09 -2.55
CA VAL A 480 -24.22 -16.43 -3.61
C VAL A 480 -25.32 -15.37 -3.68
N ASN A 481 -25.57 -14.88 -4.89
CA ASN A 481 -26.59 -13.90 -5.22
C ASN A 481 -26.62 -12.67 -4.29
N PRO A 482 -25.51 -11.94 -4.13
CA PRO A 482 -25.47 -10.75 -3.29
C PRO A 482 -26.42 -9.67 -3.84
N SER A 483 -26.99 -8.88 -2.95
CA SER A 483 -27.92 -7.80 -3.32
C SER A 483 -27.67 -6.54 -2.51
N VAL A 484 -27.99 -5.39 -3.10
CA VAL A 484 -28.00 -4.08 -2.44
C VAL A 484 -29.41 -3.50 -2.53
N SER A 485 -29.97 -3.06 -1.41
CA SER A 485 -31.33 -2.53 -1.34
C SER A 485 -31.41 -1.22 -0.57
N ASP A 486 -32.20 -0.26 -1.04
CA ASP A 486 -32.59 0.95 -0.32
C ASP A 486 -33.96 0.80 0.41
N GLY A 487 -34.50 -0.42 0.43
CA GLY A 487 -35.83 -0.76 0.97
C GLY A 487 -36.99 -0.61 -0.03
N LYS A 488 -36.81 0.11 -1.13
CA LYS A 488 -37.78 0.22 -2.25
C LYS A 488 -37.28 -0.50 -3.50
N ASN A 489 -36.03 -0.22 -3.87
CA ASN A 489 -35.32 -0.78 -5.00
C ASN A 489 -34.32 -1.81 -4.47
N THR A 490 -34.20 -2.93 -5.18
CA THR A 490 -33.24 -3.98 -4.85
C THR A 490 -32.57 -4.46 -6.13
N LEU A 491 -31.24 -4.38 -6.14
CA LEU A 491 -30.38 -4.88 -7.21
C LEU A 491 -29.70 -6.16 -6.73
N THR A 492 -29.90 -7.25 -7.45
CA THR A 492 -29.31 -8.57 -7.14
C THR A 492 -28.39 -9.01 -8.26
N PHE A 493 -27.15 -9.37 -7.92
CA PHE A 493 -26.14 -9.86 -8.84
C PHE A 493 -26.20 -11.39 -8.89
N GLN A 494 -26.53 -11.98 -10.04
CA GLN A 494 -26.70 -13.42 -10.14
C GLN A 494 -25.35 -14.13 -10.21
N GLY A 495 -25.14 -15.13 -9.36
CA GLY A 495 -23.94 -15.96 -9.39
C GLY A 495 -23.38 -16.33 -8.03
N SER A 496 -22.15 -16.84 -8.05
CA SER A 496 -21.38 -17.23 -6.88
C SER A 496 -20.01 -16.55 -6.95
N PHE A 497 -19.66 -15.82 -5.89
CA PHE A 497 -18.56 -14.87 -5.90
C PHE A 497 -17.55 -15.21 -4.81
N LEU A 498 -16.31 -15.49 -5.23
CA LEU A 498 -15.23 -15.88 -4.33
C LEU A 498 -14.58 -14.67 -3.64
N PRO A 499 -14.04 -14.83 -2.43
CA PRO A 499 -13.22 -13.81 -1.78
C PRO A 499 -12.06 -13.32 -2.64
N GLY A 500 -11.72 -12.04 -2.51
CA GLY A 500 -10.70 -11.37 -3.31
C GLY A 500 -11.17 -10.90 -4.70
N HIS A 501 -12.32 -11.38 -5.18
CA HIS A 501 -12.97 -10.83 -6.37
C HIS A 501 -13.72 -9.55 -6.01
N TYR A 502 -13.99 -8.73 -7.02
CA TYR A 502 -14.91 -7.59 -6.89
C TYR A 502 -15.74 -7.43 -8.15
N LEU A 503 -16.98 -6.96 -8.00
CA LEU A 503 -17.82 -6.59 -9.14
C LEU A 503 -18.00 -5.08 -9.22
N GLU A 504 -18.21 -4.58 -10.43
CA GLU A 504 -18.59 -3.19 -10.71
C GLU A 504 -19.86 -3.18 -11.53
N TYR A 505 -20.88 -2.46 -11.06
CA TYR A 505 -22.13 -2.21 -11.75
C TYR A 505 -22.25 -0.73 -12.09
N LYS A 506 -22.57 -0.45 -13.35
CA LYS A 506 -22.74 0.89 -13.89
C LYS A 506 -24.22 1.13 -14.22
N PRO A 507 -24.89 2.09 -13.56
CA PRO A 507 -26.31 2.35 -13.78
C PRO A 507 -26.60 2.97 -15.14
N GLU A 508 -25.63 3.62 -15.79
CA GLU A 508 -25.82 4.36 -17.04
C GLU A 508 -26.14 3.44 -18.23
N ASP A 509 -25.48 2.29 -18.27
CA ASP A 509 -25.63 1.28 -19.34
C ASP A 509 -26.15 -0.07 -18.82
N ASN A 510 -26.47 -0.15 -17.54
CA ASN A 510 -26.92 -1.36 -16.85
C ASN A 510 -25.93 -2.54 -17.02
N SER A 511 -24.63 -2.24 -17.13
CA SER A 511 -23.58 -3.25 -17.24
C SER A 511 -23.04 -3.65 -15.86
N CYS A 512 -22.69 -4.94 -15.72
CA CYS A 512 -21.97 -5.43 -14.55
C CYS A 512 -20.85 -6.37 -14.97
N LEU A 513 -19.66 -6.13 -14.41
CA LEU A 513 -18.48 -6.96 -14.62
C LEU A 513 -17.95 -7.44 -13.26
N LEU A 514 -17.71 -8.74 -13.15
CA LEU A 514 -16.91 -9.35 -12.09
C LEU A 514 -15.45 -9.35 -12.52
N TYR A 515 -14.55 -8.94 -11.64
CA TYR A 515 -13.12 -9.04 -11.81
C TYR A 515 -12.57 -10.08 -10.85
N ASP A 516 -11.81 -11.03 -11.40
CA ASP A 516 -11.02 -11.94 -10.57
C ASP A 516 -9.80 -11.23 -9.96
N ILE A 517 -9.00 -11.97 -9.19
CA ILE A 517 -7.81 -11.46 -8.51
C ILE A 517 -6.70 -10.96 -9.47
N PHE A 518 -6.77 -11.35 -10.74
CA PHE A 518 -5.87 -10.92 -11.81
C PHE A 518 -6.47 -9.78 -12.64
N GLY A 519 -7.73 -9.41 -12.38
CA GLY A 519 -8.44 -8.37 -13.11
C GLY A 519 -9.05 -8.84 -14.43
N HIS A 520 -9.27 -10.15 -14.63
CA HIS A 520 -10.03 -10.64 -15.77
C HIS A 520 -11.52 -10.30 -15.58
N PRO A 521 -12.13 -9.55 -16.52
CA PRO A 521 -13.54 -9.21 -16.44
C PRO A 521 -14.42 -10.35 -16.96
N THR A 522 -15.52 -10.65 -16.27
CA THR A 522 -16.60 -11.52 -16.73
C THR A 522 -17.95 -10.83 -16.54
N PRO A 523 -18.83 -10.78 -17.55
CA PRO A 523 -20.19 -10.24 -17.39
C PRO A 523 -20.99 -10.94 -16.30
N VAL A 524 -21.79 -10.17 -15.57
CA VAL A 524 -22.70 -10.66 -14.53
C VAL A 524 -24.12 -10.20 -14.83
N ASP A 525 -25.07 -11.13 -14.75
CA ASP A 525 -26.48 -10.79 -14.89
C ASP A 525 -27.01 -10.10 -13.63
N CYS A 526 -27.65 -8.95 -13.80
CA CYS A 526 -28.30 -8.20 -12.73
C CYS A 526 -29.82 -8.36 -12.80
N ARG A 527 -30.49 -8.45 -11.65
CA ARG A 527 -31.95 -8.46 -11.53
C ARG A 527 -32.44 -7.37 -10.58
N GLY A 528 -33.58 -6.77 -10.92
CA GLY A 528 -34.20 -5.71 -10.14
C GLY A 528 -33.68 -4.32 -10.51
N GLU A 529 -33.82 -3.36 -9.60
CA GLU A 529 -33.47 -1.97 -9.83
C GLU A 529 -32.35 -1.50 -8.91
N ALA A 530 -31.42 -0.72 -9.45
CA ALA A 530 -30.37 -0.08 -8.68
C ALA A 530 -30.94 0.84 -7.59
N PRO A 531 -30.31 0.87 -6.39
CA PRO A 531 -30.75 1.75 -5.31
C PRO A 531 -30.68 3.22 -5.74
N LEU A 532 -31.66 4.01 -5.29
CA LEU A 532 -31.69 5.45 -5.50
C LEU A 532 -31.24 6.13 -4.20
N LEU A 533 -30.04 6.69 -4.21
CA LEU A 533 -29.54 7.43 -3.05
C LEU A 533 -30.15 8.83 -3.05
N PRO A 534 -30.78 9.29 -1.95
CA PRO A 534 -31.18 10.69 -1.81
C PRO A 534 -29.95 11.60 -1.71
N GLU A 535 -30.15 12.90 -1.85
CA GLU A 535 -29.19 13.87 -1.30
C GLU A 535 -29.25 13.80 0.23
N GLY A 536 -28.10 13.68 0.87
CA GLY A 536 -27.96 13.55 2.32
C GLY A 536 -27.87 12.09 2.82
N ALA A 537 -28.36 11.86 4.03
CA ALA A 537 -28.21 10.58 4.72
C ALA A 537 -29.01 9.45 4.06
N PHE A 538 -28.42 8.26 4.01
CA PHE A 538 -29.07 7.05 3.51
C PHE A 538 -28.67 5.82 4.32
N THR A 539 -29.47 4.77 4.20
CA THR A 539 -29.18 3.42 4.70
C THR A 539 -29.47 2.43 3.59
N LEU A 540 -28.55 1.49 3.39
CA LEU A 540 -28.70 0.35 2.49
C LEU A 540 -28.66 -0.94 3.29
N THR A 541 -29.35 -1.95 2.76
CA THR A 541 -29.31 -3.32 3.27
C THR A 541 -28.61 -4.20 2.26
N LEU A 542 -27.61 -4.96 2.73
CA LEU A 542 -26.95 -5.99 1.96
C LEU A 542 -27.66 -7.32 2.16
N GLY A 543 -27.81 -8.07 1.08
CA GLY A 543 -28.37 -9.42 1.08
C GLY A 543 -27.45 -10.39 0.37
N GLY A 544 -27.75 -11.68 0.51
CA GLY A 544 -27.04 -12.78 -0.12
C GLY A 544 -27.08 -14.04 0.72
N GLN A 545 -26.58 -15.14 0.16
CA GLN A 545 -26.42 -16.42 0.85
C GLN A 545 -24.94 -16.74 0.97
N ALA A 546 -24.48 -17.13 2.15
CA ALA A 546 -23.08 -17.49 2.36
C ALA A 546 -22.93 -18.36 3.64
N ASP A 547 -21.95 -19.27 3.65
CA ASP A 547 -21.70 -20.20 4.77
C ASP A 547 -20.73 -19.61 5.81
N GLY A 548 -21.23 -19.13 6.96
CA GLY A 548 -20.43 -18.46 7.99
C GLY A 548 -20.62 -16.94 8.05
N SER A 549 -19.72 -16.23 8.73
CA SER A 549 -19.77 -14.76 8.88
C SER A 549 -19.03 -14.08 7.73
N TYR A 550 -19.75 -13.38 6.85
CA TYR A 550 -19.15 -12.67 5.71
C TYR A 550 -19.28 -11.18 5.84
N ARG A 551 -18.26 -10.53 5.30
CA ARG A 551 -18.29 -9.13 4.98
C ARG A 551 -18.33 -9.00 3.47
N VAL A 552 -19.21 -8.15 2.98
CA VAL A 552 -19.16 -7.67 1.59
C VAL A 552 -18.97 -6.19 1.69
N LYS A 553 -17.79 -5.71 1.32
CA LYS A 553 -17.48 -4.29 1.38
C LYS A 553 -18.12 -3.61 0.19
N THR A 554 -18.87 -2.57 0.46
CA THR A 554 -19.57 -1.79 -0.57
C THR A 554 -18.84 -0.50 -0.84
N HIS A 555 -18.73 -0.16 -2.12
CA HIS A 555 -18.23 1.09 -2.61
C HIS A 555 -19.28 1.70 -3.53
N LEU A 556 -19.84 2.84 -3.14
CA LEU A 556 -20.80 3.58 -3.94
C LEU A 556 -20.08 4.81 -4.48
N ILE A 557 -20.05 4.96 -5.80
CA ILE A 557 -19.50 6.17 -6.43
C ILE A 557 -20.66 7.08 -6.80
N VAL A 558 -20.70 8.24 -6.16
CA VAL A 558 -21.66 9.32 -6.40
C VAL A 558 -20.93 10.53 -6.97
N SER A 559 -21.61 11.32 -7.79
CA SER A 559 -20.99 12.45 -8.50
C SER A 559 -21.84 13.70 -8.47
N GLY A 560 -21.20 14.85 -8.51
CA GLY A 560 -21.85 16.14 -8.74
C GLY A 560 -21.79 16.56 -10.20
N ASP A 561 -22.22 17.78 -10.48
CA ASP A 561 -22.22 18.30 -11.85
C ASP A 561 -20.79 18.60 -12.38
N PRO A 562 -20.50 18.30 -13.66
CA PRO A 562 -19.22 18.59 -14.27
C PRO A 562 -18.99 20.10 -14.46
N GLN A 563 -17.75 20.52 -14.28
CA GLN A 563 -17.28 21.89 -14.50
C GLN A 563 -16.27 21.90 -15.65
N PHE A 564 -16.62 22.55 -16.76
CA PHE A 564 -15.79 22.65 -17.96
C PHE A 564 -14.88 23.88 -17.94
N ALA A 565 -13.73 23.76 -18.62
CA ALA A 565 -12.68 24.77 -18.72
C ALA A 565 -13.08 26.02 -19.52
#